data_AF-D3V9B6-F1
#
_entry.id   AF-D3V9B6-F1
#
_cell.length_a   1.000
_cell.length_b   1.000
_cell.length_c   1.000
_cell.angle_alpha   90.00
_cell.angle_beta   90.00
_cell.angle_gamma   90.00
#
_symmetry.space_group_name_H-M   'P 1'
#
loop_
_entity.id
_entity.type
_entity.pdbx_description
1 polymer ?
#
loop_
_entity_poly.entity_id
_entity_poly.type
_entity_poly.pdbx_seq_one_letter_code
_entity_poly.pdbx_strand_id
1 'polypeptide(L)'
;MGYSLDFRRRVLAYKDKHALTFEQTRDHFEVSIRTLFRWCNKIEPCMTRDKPPTKISDETLIADVKNYPDDYQWERAKRLGVSQSAIHYALK
;
A
#
# COMPACT_ATOMS: atom_id res chain seq x y z
N MET A 1 -7.49 -9.85 0.48
CA MET A 1 -6.82 -11.15 0.28
C MET A 1 -6.37 -11.24 -1.16
N GLY A 2 -5.06 -11.39 -1.38
CA GLY A 2 -4.50 -11.55 -2.72
C GLY A 2 -3.57 -12.76 -2.73
N TYR A 3 -3.32 -13.30 -3.92
CA TYR A 3 -2.38 -14.40 -4.10
C TYR A 3 -0.99 -14.04 -3.54
N SER A 4 -0.36 -14.98 -2.83
CA SER A 4 0.97 -14.80 -2.25
C SER A 4 2.02 -14.58 -3.34
N LEU A 5 3.12 -13.91 -3.00
CA LEU A 5 4.19 -13.60 -3.94
C LEU A 5 4.82 -14.89 -4.50
N ASP A 6 5.02 -15.88 -3.64
CA ASP A 6 5.53 -17.20 -4.03
C ASP A 6 4.65 -17.88 -5.08
N PHE A 7 3.33 -17.89 -4.86
CA PHE A 7 2.39 -18.48 -5.81
C PHE A 7 2.44 -17.78 -7.17
N ARG A 8 2.48 -16.45 -7.21
CA ARG A 8 2.58 -15.69 -8.46
C ARG A 8 3.84 -16.03 -9.24
N ARG A 9 4.99 -16.13 -8.54
CA ARG A 9 6.27 -16.53 -9.14
C ARG A 9 6.19 -17.94 -9.70
N ARG A 10 5.61 -18.88 -8.96
CA ARG A 10 5.46 -20.26 -9.39
C ARG A 10 4.58 -20.41 -10.62
N VAL A 11 3.46 -19.68 -10.69
CA VAL A 11 2.55 -19.71 -11.85
C VAL A 11 3.24 -19.16 -13.10
N LEU A 12 3.95 -18.03 -13.00
CA LEU A 12 4.67 -17.45 -14.12
C LEU A 12 5.85 -18.33 -14.57
N ALA A 13 6.62 -18.87 -13.62
CA ALA A 13 7.71 -19.79 -13.93
C ALA A 13 7.21 -21.08 -14.60
N TYR A 14 6.05 -21.61 -14.19
CA TYR A 14 5.43 -22.76 -14.82
C TYR A 14 4.99 -22.46 -16.25
N LYS A 15 4.33 -21.31 -16.47
CA LYS A 15 3.94 -20.86 -17.80
C LYS A 15 5.14 -20.77 -18.73
N ASP A 16 6.24 -20.16 -18.28
CA ASP A 16 7.45 -19.97 -19.10
C ASP A 16 8.17 -21.28 -19.36
N LYS A 17 8.23 -22.18 -18.37
CA LYS A 17 8.81 -23.53 -18.52
C LYS A 17 8.08 -24.39 -19.56
N HIS A 18 6.75 -24.26 -19.63
CA HIS A 18 5.91 -25.07 -20.51
C HIS A 18 5.46 -24.32 -21.78
N ALA A 19 5.97 -23.10 -22.02
CA ALA A 19 5.59 -22.23 -23.13
C ALA A 19 4.05 -22.08 -23.31
N LEU A 20 3.32 -22.04 -22.19
CA LEU A 20 1.86 -22.00 -22.19
C LEU A 20 1.31 -20.62 -22.55
N THR A 21 0.13 -20.61 -23.17
CA THR A 21 -0.63 -19.37 -23.35
C THR A 21 -1.28 -18.93 -22.03
N PHE A 22 -1.70 -17.66 -21.95
CA PHE A 22 -2.41 -17.15 -20.77
C PHE A 22 -3.77 -17.83 -20.55
N GLU A 23 -4.43 -18.29 -21.62
CA GLU A 23 -5.70 -19.02 -21.54
C GLU A 23 -5.49 -20.40 -20.93
N GLN A 24 -4.48 -21.14 -21.41
CA GLN A 24 -4.11 -22.44 -20.84
C GLN A 24 -3.67 -22.30 -19.38
N THR A 25 -2.94 -21.24 -19.05
CA THR A 25 -2.51 -20.95 -17.68
C THR A 25 -3.71 -20.61 -16.77
N ARG A 26 -4.70 -19.87 -17.28
CA ARG A 26 -5.97 -19.62 -16.58
C ARG A 26 -6.67 -20.93 -16.27
N ASP A 27 -6.85 -21.78 -17.28
CA ASP A 27 -7.61 -23.02 -17.12
C ASP A 27 -6.87 -24.00 -16.20
N HIS A 28 -5.54 -23.99 -16.20
CA HIS A 28 -4.74 -24.87 -15.34
C HIS A 28 -4.72 -24.45 -13.86
N PHE A 29 -4.62 -23.14 -13.58
CA PHE A 29 -4.50 -22.62 -12.21
C PHE A 29 -5.80 -22.01 -11.66
N GLU A 30 -6.87 -21.97 -12.46
CA GLU A 30 -8.14 -21.31 -12.17
C GLU A 30 -7.98 -19.82 -11.80
N VAL A 31 -6.99 -19.16 -12.41
CA VAL A 31 -6.69 -17.73 -12.18
C VAL A 31 -7.13 -16.91 -13.37
N SER A 32 -7.93 -15.87 -13.15
CA SER A 32 -8.40 -15.01 -14.25
C SER A 32 -7.25 -14.49 -15.12
N ILE A 33 -7.46 -14.44 -16.44
CA ILE A 33 -6.47 -13.92 -17.40
C ILE A 33 -6.02 -12.49 -17.03
N ARG A 34 -6.97 -11.65 -16.56
CA ARG A 34 -6.66 -10.28 -16.12
C ARG A 34 -5.70 -10.25 -14.93
N THR A 35 -5.78 -11.23 -14.03
CA THR A 35 -4.86 -11.37 -12.90
C THR A 35 -3.47 -11.76 -13.39
N LEU A 36 -3.35 -12.70 -14.34
CA LEU A 36 -2.07 -13.09 -14.92
C LEU A 36 -1.37 -11.91 -15.60
N PHE A 37 -2.09 -11.12 -16.41
CA PHE A 37 -1.56 -9.90 -17.01
C PHE A 37 -1.07 -8.89 -15.97
N ARG A 38 -1.82 -8.71 -14.87
CA ARG A 38 -1.39 -7.84 -13.77
C ARG A 38 -0.07 -8.31 -13.16
N TRP A 39 0.13 -9.62 -13.01
CA TRP A 39 1.38 -10.16 -12.46
C TRP A 39 2.56 -10.00 -13.40
N CYS A 40 2.35 -10.10 -14.72
CA CYS A 40 3.38 -9.81 -15.71
C CYS A 40 3.86 -8.35 -15.63
N ASN A 41 2.94 -7.41 -15.42
CA ASN A 41 3.29 -5.99 -15.28
C ASN A 41 3.90 -5.67 -13.90
N LYS A 42 3.31 -6.22 -12.82
CA LYS A 42 3.79 -6.03 -11.45
C LYS A 42 3.47 -7.28 -10.63
N ILE A 43 4.50 -8.04 -10.32
CA ILE A 43 4.36 -9.27 -9.53
C ILE A 43 4.11 -8.98 -8.05
N GLU A 44 4.67 -7.88 -7.54
CA GLU A 44 4.61 -7.53 -6.14
C GLU A 44 3.19 -7.14 -5.71
N PRO A 45 2.66 -7.77 -4.63
CA PRO A 45 1.39 -7.35 -4.08
C PRO A 45 1.47 -5.93 -3.52
N CYS A 46 0.42 -5.16 -3.74
CA CYS A 46 0.19 -3.94 -2.97
C CYS A 46 -0.29 -4.36 -1.58
N MET A 47 0.57 -4.26 -0.57
CA MET A 47 0.26 -4.69 0.80
C MET A 47 -0.49 -3.61 1.59
N THR A 48 -0.23 -2.34 1.29
CA THR A 48 -0.81 -1.20 1.98
C THR A 48 -1.61 -0.36 1.00
N ARG A 49 -2.73 0.18 1.48
CA ARG A 49 -3.47 1.19 0.73
C ARG A 49 -2.75 2.52 0.88
N ASP A 50 -2.40 3.13 -0.24
CA ASP A 50 -2.04 4.54 -0.27
C ASP A 50 -3.30 5.36 0.01
N LYS A 51 -3.43 5.87 1.24
CA LYS A 51 -4.58 6.65 1.69
C LYS A 51 -4.06 7.99 2.19
N PRO A 52 -4.55 9.12 1.63
CA PRO A 52 -4.16 10.44 2.13
C PRO A 52 -4.66 10.65 3.57
N PRO A 53 -3.94 11.45 4.36
CA PRO A 53 -4.32 11.74 5.73
C PRO A 53 -5.67 12.47 5.76
N THR A 54 -6.58 12.00 6.61
CA THR A 54 -7.97 12.50 6.62
C THR A 54 -8.17 13.68 7.59
N LYS A 55 -7.35 13.78 8.64
CA LYS A 55 -7.55 14.74 9.74
C LYS A 55 -6.63 15.95 9.69
N ILE A 56 -5.40 15.78 9.21
CA ILE A 56 -4.35 16.81 9.20
C ILE A 56 -3.59 16.65 7.90
N SER A 57 -3.29 17.73 7.19
CA SER A 57 -2.39 17.68 6.03
C SER A 57 -0.95 17.50 6.48
N ASP A 58 -0.16 16.68 5.79
CA ASP A 58 1.25 16.47 6.12
C ASP A 58 2.03 17.79 6.08
N GLU A 59 1.70 18.68 5.13
CA GLU A 59 2.33 20.00 5.00
C GLU A 59 2.12 20.86 6.25
N THR A 60 0.89 20.89 6.76
CA THR A 60 0.53 21.67 7.96
C THR A 60 1.20 21.12 9.21
N LEU A 61 1.34 19.79 9.31
CA LEU A 61 2.00 19.15 10.43
C LEU A 61 3.50 19.40 10.41
N ILE A 62 4.13 19.28 9.23
CA ILE A 62 5.56 19.55 9.05
C ILE A 62 5.90 21.01 9.38
N ALA A 63 5.05 21.96 8.99
CA ALA A 63 5.23 23.37 9.34
C ALA A 63 5.13 23.61 10.86
N ASP A 64 4.15 23.00 11.54
CA ASP A 64 4.01 23.12 13.00
C ASP A 64 5.20 22.52 13.76
N VAL A 65 5.70 21.35 13.32
CA VAL A 65 6.88 20.69 13.91
C VAL A 65 8.14 21.53 13.74
N LYS A 66 8.32 22.19 12.59
CA LYS A 66 9.47 23.07 12.36
C LYS A 66 9.43 24.34 13.20
N ASN A 67 8.25 24.95 13.35
CA ASN A 67 8.11 26.20 14.10
C ASN A 67 8.18 25.98 15.61
N TYR A 68 7.76 24.81 16.07
CA TYR A 68 7.71 24.47 17.48
C TYR A 68 8.21 23.04 17.68
N PRO A 69 9.52 22.80 17.76
CA PRO A 69 10.06 21.44 17.84
C PRO A 69 9.77 20.76 19.21
N ASP A 70 9.79 21.53 20.29
CA ASP A 70 9.71 21.00 21.66
C ASP A 70 8.29 20.88 22.22
N ASP A 71 7.28 21.34 21.47
CA ASP A 71 5.91 21.36 21.93
C ASP A 71 5.31 19.96 22.07
N TYR A 72 4.52 19.79 23.13
CA TYR A 72 3.81 18.57 23.41
C TYR A 72 2.68 18.33 22.39
N GLN A 73 2.34 17.07 22.17
CA GLN A 73 1.29 16.67 21.22
C GLN A 73 -0.06 17.33 21.50
N TRP A 74 -0.40 17.59 22.77
CA TRP A 74 -1.67 18.24 23.14
C TRP A 74 -1.69 19.74 22.81
N GLU A 75 -0.54 20.42 22.85
CA GLU A 75 -0.40 21.84 22.50
C GLU A 75 -0.58 22.02 20.99
N ARG A 76 0.08 21.17 20.22
CA ARG A 76 -0.08 21.08 18.75
C ARG A 76 -1.53 20.78 18.38
N ALA A 77 -2.19 19.90 19.13
CA ALA A 77 -3.57 19.50 18.89
C ALA A 77 -4.53 20.67 19.07
N LYS A 78 -4.29 21.48 20.11
CA LYS A 78 -5.02 22.72 20.35
C LYS A 78 -4.82 23.74 19.23
N ARG A 79 -3.61 23.89 18.70
CA ARG A 79 -3.31 24.80 17.57
C ARG A 79 -3.96 24.34 16.26
N LEU A 80 -3.84 23.06 15.94
CA LEU A 80 -4.32 22.47 14.69
C LEU A 80 -5.81 22.12 14.73
N GLY A 81 -6.50 22.31 15.87
CA GLY A 81 -7.93 22.05 16.02
C GLY A 81 -8.31 20.57 15.96
N VAL A 82 -7.39 19.68 16.34
CA VAL A 82 -7.53 18.23 16.23
C VAL A 82 -7.37 17.54 17.58
N SER A 83 -7.67 16.24 17.65
CA SER A 83 -7.40 15.46 18.87
C SER A 83 -5.91 15.16 19.02
N GLN A 84 -5.42 15.07 20.25
CA GLN A 84 -4.04 14.64 20.53
C GLN A 84 -3.71 13.29 19.87
N SER A 85 -4.66 12.36 19.86
CA SER A 85 -4.52 11.07 19.19
C SER A 85 -4.28 11.20 17.68
N ALA A 86 -4.90 12.18 17.01
CA ALA A 86 -4.68 12.40 15.59
C ALA A 86 -3.23 12.82 15.30
N ILE A 87 -2.65 13.64 16.17
CA ILE A 87 -1.24 14.05 16.07
C ILE A 87 -0.31 12.88 16.37
N HIS A 88 -0.61 12.08 17.39
CA HIS A 88 0.17 10.87 17.70
C HIS A 88 0.25 9.93 16.48
N TYR A 89 -0.89 9.68 15.81
CA TYR A 89 -0.91 8.84 14.61
C TYR A 89 -0.23 9.48 13.40
N ALA A 90 -0.27 10.81 13.29
CA ALA A 90 0.32 11.52 12.16
C ALA A 90 1.84 11.73 12.30
N LEU A 91 2.39 11.70 13.51
CA LEU A 91 3.83 11.75 13.78
C LEU A 91 4.52 10.39 13.70
N LYS A 92 3.78 9.30 13.49
CA LYS A 92 4.28 7.93 13.45
C LYS A 92 4.58 7.49 12.03
#